data_AF-A0A6G7IZX1-F1
#
_entry.id   AF-A0A6G7IZX1-F1
#
_cell.length_a   1.000
_cell.length_b   1.000
_cell.length_c   1.000
_cell.angle_alpha   90.00
_cell.angle_beta   90.00
_cell.angle_gamma   90.00
#
_symmetry.space_group_name_H-M   'P 1'
#
loop_
_entity.id
_entity.type
_entity.pdbx_description
1 polymer ?
#
loop_
_entity_poly.entity_id
_entity_poly.type
_entity_poly.pdbx_seq_one_letter_code
_entity_poly.pdbx_strand_id
1 'polypeptide(L)'
;MLPSETKYLTNVSFDTVIFGFTGEELKILVLEYQNTGLFALPGGYIRRDENLLDAAKKGVMKRTGLKTIHLEQFHTFGKLNRSDPEPSKQIAKGLGYEMPEDHWVLDRFITVGYYSLINYNLVKPTPNKFSDSINWYSINNLPPLMMDHEEIVQKALEAIRNDLGKRPIGTNLLPEKFTMKELRKVYEAILDKKLRRTTFQRKILSMDILIRHEKLFTGAANKAPYLYSFDKKKIEKL
;
A
#
# COMPACT_ATOMS: atom_id res chain seq x y z
N MET A 1 -20.55 14.18 -10.06
CA MET A 1 -20.19 15.61 -9.90
C MET A 1 -18.68 15.71 -9.84
N LEU A 2 -18.10 16.51 -10.71
CA LEU A 2 -16.66 16.77 -10.76
C LEU A 2 -16.19 17.46 -9.47
N PRO A 3 -14.94 17.20 -9.04
CA PRO A 3 -14.41 17.87 -7.85
C PRO A 3 -14.19 19.36 -8.16
N SER A 4 -14.75 20.23 -7.31
CA SER A 4 -14.68 21.69 -7.49
C SER A 4 -13.34 22.26 -7.01
N GLU A 5 -12.77 23.16 -7.80
CA GLU A 5 -11.55 23.93 -7.48
C GLU A 5 -11.66 24.77 -6.18
N THR A 6 -12.89 25.13 -5.78
CA THR A 6 -13.15 25.85 -4.52
C THR A 6 -13.05 24.95 -3.29
N LYS A 7 -13.18 23.63 -3.47
CA LYS A 7 -13.16 22.65 -2.38
C LYS A 7 -11.82 21.93 -2.26
N TYR A 8 -11.08 21.78 -3.36
CA TYR A 8 -9.83 21.03 -3.41
C TYR A 8 -8.63 21.92 -3.74
N LEU A 9 -7.46 21.54 -3.24
CA LEU A 9 -6.19 22.07 -3.71
C LEU A 9 -5.97 21.59 -5.15
N THR A 10 -5.74 22.53 -6.06
CA THR A 10 -5.41 22.22 -7.45
C THR A 10 -3.93 21.82 -7.54
N ASN A 11 -3.58 20.98 -8.52
CA ASN A 11 -2.21 20.59 -8.85
C ASN A 11 -1.42 19.85 -7.76
N VAL A 12 -2.05 19.48 -6.63
CA VAL A 12 -1.46 18.64 -5.60
C VAL A 12 -2.38 17.46 -5.29
N SER A 13 -1.82 16.26 -5.33
CA SER A 13 -2.53 15.00 -5.05
C SER A 13 -1.71 14.11 -4.12
N PHE A 14 -2.31 12.98 -3.75
CA PHE A 14 -1.59 11.88 -3.14
C PHE A 14 -1.92 10.58 -3.86
N ASP A 15 -0.96 9.66 -3.85
CA ASP A 15 -1.12 8.29 -4.33
C ASP A 15 -0.56 7.33 -3.30
N THR A 16 -1.30 6.24 -3.04
CA THR A 16 -0.92 5.28 -2.00
C THR A 16 -0.69 3.89 -2.56
N VAL A 17 0.50 3.34 -2.29
CA VAL A 17 0.80 1.93 -2.52
C VAL A 17 0.45 1.14 -1.26
N ILE A 18 -0.67 0.43 -1.30
CA ILE A 18 -1.16 -0.35 -0.16
C ILE A 18 -0.65 -1.79 -0.33
N PHE A 19 0.42 -2.13 0.39
CA PHE A 19 0.98 -3.49 0.40
C PHE A 19 0.21 -4.41 1.35
N GLY A 20 0.00 -5.63 0.90
CA GLY A 20 -0.54 -6.74 1.68
C GLY A 20 0.24 -8.01 1.43
N PHE A 21 0.29 -8.88 2.44
CA PHE A 21 0.97 -10.17 2.33
C PHE A 21 -0.04 -11.31 2.51
N THR A 22 -0.11 -12.21 1.52
CA THR A 22 -1.08 -13.33 1.52
C THR A 22 -0.57 -14.59 2.22
N GLY A 23 0.62 -14.55 2.82
CA GLY A 23 1.32 -15.74 3.33
C GLY A 23 2.31 -16.33 2.32
N GLU A 24 2.28 -15.89 1.06
CA GLU A 24 3.15 -16.37 -0.02
C GLU A 24 3.72 -15.23 -0.84
N GLU A 25 2.88 -14.29 -1.26
CA GLU A 25 3.26 -13.20 -2.16
C GLU A 25 2.99 -11.83 -1.52
N LEU A 26 3.82 -10.87 -1.91
CA LEU A 26 3.52 -9.46 -1.70
C LEU A 26 2.56 -9.00 -2.80
N LYS A 27 1.45 -8.40 -2.39
CA LYS A 27 0.43 -7.86 -3.28
C LYS A 27 0.24 -6.37 -3.00
N ILE A 28 -0.30 -5.67 -3.98
CA ILE A 28 -0.80 -4.30 -3.82
C ILE A 28 -2.27 -4.20 -4.20
N LEU A 29 -2.95 -3.25 -3.57
CA LEU A 29 -4.34 -2.95 -3.87
C LEU A 29 -4.42 -1.99 -5.07
N VAL A 30 -5.14 -2.37 -6.12
CA VAL A 30 -5.26 -1.63 -7.38
C VAL A 30 -6.73 -1.45 -7.74
N LEU A 31 -7.10 -0.24 -8.12
CA LEU A 31 -8.42 0.15 -8.62
C LEU A 31 -8.53 -0.17 -10.12
N GLU A 32 -9.72 -0.56 -10.56
CA GLU A 32 -10.09 -0.70 -11.97
C GLU A 32 -11.28 0.23 -12.28
N TYR A 33 -11.20 0.99 -13.37
CA TYR A 33 -12.21 1.98 -13.73
C TYR A 33 -13.25 1.48 -14.74
N GLN A 34 -14.51 1.85 -14.49
CA GLN A 34 -15.68 1.41 -15.24
C GLN A 34 -15.58 1.57 -16.75
N ASN A 35 -15.63 0.44 -17.46
CA ASN A 35 -15.66 0.41 -18.93
C ASN A 35 -14.47 1.13 -19.60
N THR A 36 -13.32 1.19 -18.93
CA THR A 36 -12.12 1.88 -19.46
C THR A 36 -10.92 0.95 -19.68
N GLY A 37 -10.83 -0.16 -18.93
CA GLY A 37 -9.60 -0.98 -18.87
C GLY A 37 -8.43 -0.28 -18.16
N LEU A 38 -8.67 0.85 -17.48
CA LEU A 38 -7.64 1.59 -16.76
C LEU A 38 -7.50 1.10 -15.33
N PHE A 39 -6.24 0.89 -14.92
CA PHE A 39 -5.86 0.48 -13.57
C PHE A 39 -5.07 1.58 -12.88
N ALA A 40 -5.31 1.76 -11.58
CA ALA A 40 -4.67 2.83 -10.81
C ALA A 40 -4.40 2.46 -9.36
N LEU A 41 -3.39 3.11 -8.79
CA LEU A 41 -3.21 3.13 -7.35
C LEU A 41 -4.35 3.90 -6.67
N PRO A 42 -4.69 3.55 -5.41
CA PRO A 42 -5.51 4.37 -4.56
C PRO A 42 -4.92 5.77 -4.35
N GLY A 43 -5.44 6.74 -5.08
CA GLY A 43 -5.07 8.15 -4.97
C GLY A 43 -6.27 9.06 -4.75
N GLY A 44 -5.99 10.35 -4.67
CA GLY A 44 -7.03 11.36 -4.58
C GLY A 44 -6.51 12.80 -4.44
N TYR A 45 -7.49 13.71 -4.45
CA TYR A 45 -7.28 15.13 -4.24
C TYR A 45 -7.42 15.50 -2.76
N ILE A 46 -6.79 16.60 -2.38
CA ILE A 46 -6.75 17.09 -1.00
C ILE A 46 -7.73 18.25 -0.89
N ARG A 47 -8.67 18.20 0.06
CA ARG A 47 -9.54 19.35 0.32
C ARG A 47 -8.74 20.52 0.89
N ARG A 48 -9.21 21.75 0.63
CA ARG A 48 -8.56 22.96 1.16
C ARG A 48 -8.58 23.06 2.69
N ASP A 49 -9.51 22.36 3.33
CA ASP A 49 -9.71 22.33 4.78
C ASP A 49 -9.25 21.02 5.44
N GLU A 50 -8.42 20.20 4.77
CA GLU A 50 -7.88 18.96 5.34
C GLU A 50 -6.36 18.86 5.15
N ASN A 51 -5.65 18.28 6.12
CA ASN A 51 -4.21 18.02 5.97
C ASN A 51 -3.98 16.91 4.94
N LEU A 52 -2.84 16.96 4.23
CA LEU A 52 -2.43 15.95 3.26
C LEU A 52 -2.45 14.52 3.83
N LEU A 53 -1.84 14.31 5.00
CA LEU A 53 -1.78 12.99 5.63
C LEU A 53 -3.17 12.48 6.02
N ASP A 54 -4.08 13.37 6.44
CA ASP A 54 -5.44 12.99 6.80
C ASP A 54 -6.26 12.62 5.56
N ALA A 55 -6.06 13.33 4.44
CA ALA A 55 -6.62 12.97 3.14
C ALA A 55 -6.17 11.56 2.70
N ALA A 56 -4.86 11.28 2.79
CA ALA A 56 -4.29 9.98 2.44
C ALA A 56 -4.83 8.85 3.33
N LYS A 57 -4.86 9.06 4.66
CA LYS A 57 -5.43 8.10 5.63
C LYS A 57 -6.89 7.79 5.32
N LYS A 58 -7.69 8.83 5.06
CA LYS A 58 -9.11 8.69 4.70
C LYS A 58 -9.28 7.97 3.36
N GLY A 59 -8.39 8.20 2.41
CA GLY A 59 -8.34 7.48 1.13
C GLY A 59 -8.19 5.97 1.35
N VAL A 60 -7.15 5.56 2.08
CA VAL A 60 -6.90 4.15 2.40
C VAL A 60 -8.00 3.53 3.26
N MET A 61 -8.50 4.23 4.28
CA MET A 61 -9.61 3.76 5.12
C MET A 61 -10.85 3.47 4.27
N LYS A 62 -11.20 4.35 3.33
CA LYS A 62 -12.34 4.14 2.43
C LYS A 62 -12.17 2.92 1.52
N ARG A 63 -10.95 2.53 1.18
CA ARG A 63 -10.65 1.35 0.35
C ARG A 63 -10.57 0.05 1.12
N THR A 64 -10.13 0.12 2.37
CA THR A 64 -9.76 -1.06 3.15
C THR A 64 -10.72 -1.38 4.30
N GLY A 65 -11.46 -0.39 4.78
CA GLY A 65 -12.27 -0.46 6.00
C GLY A 65 -11.46 -0.33 7.30
N LEU A 66 -10.13 -0.24 7.21
CA LEU A 66 -9.26 -0.18 8.38
C LEU A 66 -9.19 1.24 8.95
N LYS A 67 -9.55 1.39 10.23
CA LYS A 67 -9.54 2.69 10.94
C LYS A 67 -8.13 3.10 11.38
N THR A 68 -7.32 2.14 11.78
CA THR A 68 -5.95 2.38 12.24
C THR A 68 -5.00 1.82 11.20
N ILE A 69 -4.39 2.72 10.45
CA ILE A 69 -3.41 2.41 9.41
C ILE A 69 -2.18 3.28 9.62
N HIS A 70 -1.03 2.70 9.33
CA HIS A 70 0.23 3.41 9.31
C HIS A 70 0.56 3.74 7.85
N LEU A 71 0.79 5.03 7.60
CA LEU A 71 1.24 5.53 6.31
C LEU A 71 2.61 6.15 6.45
N GLU A 72 3.44 5.90 5.46
CA GLU A 72 4.78 6.47 5.35
C GLU A 72 4.89 7.22 4.04
N GLN A 73 5.21 8.51 4.13
CA GLN A 73 5.54 9.29 2.95
C GLN A 73 6.93 8.88 2.48
N PHE A 74 7.05 8.50 1.22
CA PHE A 74 8.33 8.00 0.71
C PHE A 74 8.89 8.84 -0.44
N HIS A 75 8.05 9.59 -1.15
CA HIS A 75 8.50 10.41 -2.28
C HIS A 75 7.50 11.49 -2.66
N THR A 76 7.96 12.46 -3.45
CA THR A 76 7.11 13.45 -4.13
C THR A 76 7.43 13.41 -5.62
N PHE A 77 6.43 13.14 -6.44
CA PHE A 77 6.58 13.00 -7.90
C PHE A 77 6.14 14.29 -8.58
N GLY A 78 7.07 14.89 -9.32
CA GLY A 78 6.88 16.20 -9.93
C GLY A 78 7.52 16.30 -11.30
N LYS A 79 7.62 15.22 -12.08
CA LYS A 79 8.10 15.32 -13.47
C LYS A 79 7.15 16.19 -14.31
N LEU A 80 7.65 16.80 -15.38
CA LEU A 80 6.83 17.62 -16.28
C LEU A 80 5.78 16.78 -17.02
N ASN A 81 6.16 15.57 -17.44
CA ASN A 81 5.37 14.66 -18.26
C ASN A 81 4.67 13.55 -17.45
N ARG A 82 4.43 13.75 -16.14
CA ARG A 82 3.78 12.72 -15.32
C ARG A 82 2.26 12.68 -15.46
N SER A 83 1.67 13.80 -15.84
CA SER A 83 0.23 13.95 -15.99
C SER A 83 -0.12 13.78 -17.45
N ASP A 84 -1.08 12.89 -17.70
CA ASP A 84 -1.73 12.69 -18.99
C ASP A 84 -3.25 12.93 -18.77
N PRO A 85 -3.89 13.86 -19.49
CA PRO A 85 -5.32 14.10 -19.36
C PRO A 85 -6.17 12.95 -19.89
N GLU A 86 -5.66 12.11 -20.81
CA GLU A 86 -6.47 11.11 -21.52
C GLU A 86 -7.11 10.06 -20.59
N PRO A 87 -6.39 9.46 -19.61
CA PRO A 87 -7.02 8.56 -18.64
C PRO A 87 -8.19 9.21 -17.88
N SER A 88 -8.04 10.47 -17.48
CA SER A 88 -9.09 11.22 -16.76
C SER A 88 -10.32 11.48 -17.66
N LYS A 89 -10.10 11.83 -18.93
CA LYS A 89 -11.17 11.99 -19.92
C LYS A 89 -11.89 10.67 -20.21
N GLN A 90 -11.15 9.57 -20.33
CA GLN A 90 -11.72 8.24 -20.55
C GLN A 90 -12.57 7.78 -19.36
N ILE A 91 -12.10 8.01 -18.13
CA ILE A 91 -12.87 7.71 -16.91
C ILE A 91 -14.15 8.55 -16.87
N ALA A 92 -14.07 9.85 -17.18
CA ALA A 92 -15.24 10.73 -17.25
C ALA A 92 -16.29 10.20 -18.24
N LYS A 93 -15.84 9.86 -19.46
CA LYS A 93 -16.70 9.30 -20.51
C LYS A 93 -17.32 7.98 -20.09
N GLY A 94 -16.56 7.08 -19.46
CA GLY A 94 -17.05 5.79 -18.92
C GLY A 94 -18.15 5.95 -17.86
N LEU A 95 -18.19 7.09 -17.18
CA LEU A 95 -19.20 7.47 -16.19
C LEU A 95 -20.37 8.28 -16.80
N GLY A 96 -20.41 8.45 -18.12
CA GLY A 96 -21.50 9.12 -18.82
C GLY A 96 -21.46 10.64 -18.78
N TYR A 97 -20.29 11.27 -18.59
CA TYR A 97 -20.15 12.72 -18.70
C TYR A 97 -18.87 13.13 -19.44
N GLU A 98 -18.89 14.33 -20.03
CA GLU A 98 -17.72 14.92 -20.68
C GLU A 98 -16.97 15.82 -19.70
N MET A 99 -15.64 15.72 -19.70
CA MET A 99 -14.78 16.60 -18.90
C MET A 99 -14.56 17.91 -19.67
N PRO A 100 -14.82 19.09 -19.06
CA PRO A 100 -14.42 20.36 -19.67
C PRO A 100 -12.92 20.38 -19.93
N GLU A 101 -12.50 20.85 -21.11
CA GLU A 101 -11.10 20.87 -21.53
C GLU A 101 -10.19 21.71 -20.61
N ASP A 102 -10.77 22.72 -19.95
CA ASP A 102 -10.08 23.62 -19.00
C ASP A 102 -10.22 23.18 -17.53
N HIS A 103 -10.80 22.01 -17.26
CA HIS A 103 -11.00 21.55 -15.89
C HIS A 103 -9.66 21.22 -15.21
N TRP A 104 -9.41 21.78 -14.03
CA TRP A 104 -8.14 21.66 -13.27
C TRP A 104 -7.63 20.24 -13.00
N VAL A 105 -8.48 19.22 -13.13
CA VAL A 105 -8.10 17.79 -12.97
C VAL A 105 -7.32 17.25 -14.17
N LEU A 106 -7.38 17.94 -15.32
CA LEU A 106 -6.64 17.63 -16.53
C LEU A 106 -5.25 18.29 -16.54
N ASP A 107 -4.99 19.20 -15.61
CA ASP A 107 -3.71 19.91 -15.50
C ASP A 107 -2.62 19.01 -14.90
N ARG A 108 -1.38 19.51 -14.89
CA ARG A 108 -0.25 18.84 -14.26
C ARG A 108 -0.38 18.82 -12.74
N PHE A 109 -0.12 17.66 -12.14
CA PHE A 109 -0.10 17.47 -10.69
C PHE A 109 1.31 17.19 -10.17
N ILE A 110 1.58 17.66 -8.96
CA ILE A 110 2.60 17.09 -8.07
C ILE A 110 1.86 16.10 -7.15
N THR A 111 2.31 14.83 -7.11
CA THR A 111 1.70 13.85 -6.19
C THR A 111 2.66 13.48 -5.08
N VAL A 112 2.16 13.36 -3.85
CA VAL A 112 2.90 12.85 -2.71
C VAL A 112 2.61 11.35 -2.57
N GLY A 113 3.66 10.54 -2.65
CA GLY A 113 3.58 9.09 -2.54
C GLY A 113 3.59 8.64 -1.07
N TYR A 114 2.59 7.84 -0.73
CA TYR A 114 2.52 7.10 0.54
C TYR A 114 2.58 5.60 0.30
N TYR A 115 3.13 4.85 1.25
CA TYR A 115 2.87 3.42 1.31
C TYR A 115 2.20 3.03 2.63
N SER A 116 1.41 1.97 2.58
CA SER A 116 0.79 1.34 3.75
C SER A 116 1.14 -0.13 3.76
N LEU A 117 1.32 -0.68 4.95
CA LEU A 117 1.47 -2.11 5.17
C LEU A 117 0.26 -2.61 5.93
N ILE A 118 -0.47 -3.55 5.36
CA ILE A 118 -1.72 -4.05 5.96
C ILE A 118 -1.82 -5.57 5.88
N ASN A 119 -2.40 -6.17 6.91
CA ASN A 119 -2.70 -7.58 6.90
C ASN A 119 -3.85 -7.79 5.91
N TYR A 120 -3.54 -8.45 4.80
CA TYR A 120 -4.46 -8.73 3.71
C TYR A 120 -5.79 -9.32 4.20
N ASN A 121 -5.73 -10.20 5.21
CA ASN A 121 -6.90 -10.92 5.71
C ASN A 121 -7.89 -10.03 6.48
N LEU A 122 -7.48 -8.82 6.88
CA LEU A 122 -8.32 -7.86 7.59
C LEU A 122 -9.02 -6.88 6.64
N VAL A 123 -8.73 -6.95 5.34
CA VAL A 123 -9.23 -5.99 4.38
C VAL A 123 -10.40 -6.54 3.59
N LYS A 124 -11.46 -5.73 3.55
CA LYS A 124 -12.55 -5.87 2.58
C LYS A 124 -12.36 -4.78 1.51
N PRO A 125 -11.78 -5.12 0.33
CA PRO A 125 -11.59 -4.16 -0.74
C PRO A 125 -12.92 -3.50 -1.10
N THR A 126 -12.96 -2.18 -1.01
CA THR A 126 -14.17 -1.39 -1.25
C THR A 126 -13.89 -0.35 -2.34
N PRO A 127 -14.53 -0.48 -3.53
CA PRO A 127 -14.30 0.44 -4.63
C PRO A 127 -14.81 1.83 -4.29
N ASN A 128 -14.40 2.81 -5.10
CA ASN A 128 -14.89 4.18 -5.05
C ASN A 128 -16.10 4.36 -5.98
N LYS A 129 -16.70 5.56 -5.96
CA LYS A 129 -17.89 5.86 -6.80
C LYS A 129 -17.61 5.88 -8.32
N PHE A 130 -16.35 5.84 -8.71
CA PHE A 130 -15.83 5.97 -10.06
C PHE A 130 -15.15 4.68 -10.56
N SER A 131 -14.81 3.76 -9.68
CA SER A 131 -14.13 2.49 -9.98
C SER A 131 -15.10 1.33 -9.91
N ASP A 132 -14.96 0.37 -10.82
CA ASP A 132 -15.69 -0.90 -10.83
C ASP A 132 -15.32 -1.77 -9.64
N SER A 133 -14.01 -1.91 -9.48
CA SER A 133 -13.45 -2.93 -8.63
C SER A 133 -12.18 -2.39 -7.98
N ILE A 134 -11.82 -3.05 -6.89
CA ILE A 134 -10.52 -2.86 -6.28
C ILE A 134 -10.06 -4.22 -5.79
N ASN A 135 -8.91 -4.65 -6.28
CA ASN A 135 -8.45 -6.01 -6.11
C ASN A 135 -6.97 -6.04 -5.73
N TRP A 136 -6.56 -7.19 -5.22
CA TRP A 136 -5.19 -7.44 -4.84
C TRP A 136 -4.41 -8.09 -5.98
N TYR A 137 -3.41 -7.40 -6.48
CA TYR A 137 -2.55 -7.87 -7.57
C TYR A 137 -1.15 -8.18 -7.05
N SER A 138 -0.56 -9.25 -7.56
CA SER A 138 0.83 -9.60 -7.26
C SER A 138 1.75 -8.52 -7.80
N ILE A 139 2.74 -8.09 -7.02
CA ILE A 139 3.73 -7.10 -7.49
C ILE A 139 4.53 -7.60 -8.70
N ASN A 140 4.58 -8.92 -8.90
CA ASN A 140 5.29 -9.57 -10.00
C ASN A 140 4.43 -9.74 -11.25
N ASN A 141 3.13 -9.42 -11.17
CA ASN A 141 2.18 -9.56 -12.26
C ASN A 141 1.08 -8.49 -12.13
N LEU A 142 1.49 -7.23 -12.26
CA LEU A 142 0.58 -6.09 -12.23
C LEU A 142 -0.03 -5.86 -13.62
N PRO A 143 -1.31 -5.44 -13.69
CA PRO A 143 -1.81 -4.85 -14.93
C PRO A 143 -1.07 -3.53 -15.22
N PRO A 144 -1.03 -3.07 -16.48
CA PRO A 144 -0.49 -1.76 -16.82
C PRO A 144 -1.22 -0.67 -16.04
N LEU A 145 -0.47 0.14 -15.29
CA LEU A 145 -1.06 1.21 -14.48
C LEU A 145 -1.05 2.53 -15.26
N MET A 146 -2.12 3.33 -15.09
CA MET A 146 -2.24 4.61 -15.77
C MET A 146 -1.16 5.61 -15.34
N MET A 147 -0.78 6.51 -16.25
CA MET A 147 0.21 7.58 -15.99
C MET A 147 1.53 7.03 -15.44
N ASP A 148 2.10 7.67 -14.42
CA ASP A 148 3.37 7.29 -13.78
C ASP A 148 3.19 6.30 -12.61
N HIS A 149 2.04 5.66 -12.46
CA HIS A 149 1.75 4.82 -11.30
C HIS A 149 2.68 3.60 -11.15
N GLU A 150 3.22 3.07 -12.25
CA GLU A 150 4.24 2.01 -12.18
C GLU A 150 5.54 2.53 -11.54
N GLU A 151 5.95 3.76 -11.84
CA GLU A 151 7.10 4.41 -11.20
C GLU A 151 6.84 4.62 -9.69
N ILE A 152 5.61 4.99 -9.33
CA ILE A 152 5.19 5.13 -7.92
C ILE A 152 5.33 3.79 -7.18
N VAL A 153 4.90 2.68 -7.78
CA VAL A 153 5.06 1.34 -7.20
C VAL A 153 6.52 0.96 -7.03
N GLN A 154 7.35 1.17 -8.06
CA GLN A 154 8.78 0.87 -8.01
C GLN A 154 9.47 1.65 -6.90
N LYS A 155 9.18 2.95 -6.76
CA LYS A 155 9.74 3.79 -5.70
C LYS A 155 9.23 3.40 -4.31
N ALA A 156 7.98 2.96 -4.19
CA ALA A 156 7.47 2.43 -2.92
C ALA A 156 8.18 1.11 -2.53
N LEU A 157 8.46 0.23 -3.49
CA LEU A 157 9.23 -1.00 -3.27
C LEU A 157 10.67 -0.71 -2.83
N GLU A 158 11.33 0.28 -3.46
CA GLU A 158 12.64 0.75 -3.00
C GLU A 158 12.58 1.25 -1.55
N ALA A 159 11.57 2.06 -1.22
CA ALA A 159 11.39 2.65 0.11
C ALA A 159 11.17 1.58 1.19
N ILE A 160 10.23 0.66 1.00
CA ILE A 160 9.96 -0.41 1.98
C ILE A 160 11.18 -1.34 2.17
N ARG A 161 11.95 -1.61 1.10
CA ARG A 161 13.18 -2.41 1.17
C ARG A 161 14.27 -1.69 1.97
N ASN A 162 14.42 -0.38 1.79
CA ASN A 162 15.34 0.44 2.57
C ASN A 162 14.95 0.47 4.04
N ASP A 163 13.66 0.61 4.33
CA ASP A 163 13.18 0.72 5.69
C ASP A 163 13.27 -0.61 6.45
N LEU A 164 13.10 -1.76 5.77
CA LEU A 164 13.38 -3.10 6.33
C LEU A 164 14.82 -3.25 6.82
N GLY A 165 15.76 -2.51 6.22
CA GLY A 165 17.15 -2.46 6.64
C GLY A 165 17.37 -1.69 7.93
N LYS A 166 16.48 -0.74 8.25
CA LYS A 166 16.63 0.25 9.33
C LYS A 166 15.76 -0.05 10.54
N ARG A 167 14.55 -0.56 10.33
CA ARG A 167 13.56 -0.84 11.38
C ARG A 167 12.84 -2.15 11.12
N PRO A 168 12.32 -2.82 12.17
CA PRO A 168 11.55 -4.05 12.00
C PRO A 168 10.20 -3.75 11.35
N ILE A 169 10.15 -3.94 10.04
CA ILE A 169 8.92 -3.86 9.26
C ILE A 169 8.22 -5.22 9.26
N GLY A 170 6.92 -5.24 9.52
CA GLY A 170 6.10 -6.45 9.52
C GLY A 170 5.00 -6.48 10.56
N THR A 171 5.01 -5.57 11.55
CA THR A 171 3.98 -5.43 12.59
C THR A 171 2.56 -5.35 12.00
N ASN A 172 2.42 -4.68 10.87
CA ASN A 172 1.13 -4.47 10.23
C ASN A 172 0.82 -5.48 9.10
N LEU A 173 1.76 -6.36 8.70
CA LEU A 173 1.55 -7.38 7.66
C LEU A 173 1.20 -8.76 8.21
N LEU A 174 1.54 -9.02 9.48
CA LEU A 174 1.31 -10.31 10.13
C LEU A 174 0.12 -10.24 11.10
N PRO A 175 -0.49 -11.40 11.44
CA PRO A 175 -1.39 -11.49 12.59
C PRO A 175 -0.67 -11.14 13.89
N GLU A 176 -1.43 -10.91 14.97
CA GLU A 176 -0.88 -10.55 16.29
C GLU A 176 0.14 -11.57 16.81
N LYS A 177 -0.13 -12.86 16.58
CA LYS A 177 0.79 -13.97 16.83
C LYS A 177 1.18 -14.64 15.52
N PHE A 178 2.47 -14.78 15.28
CA PHE A 178 3.03 -15.37 14.07
C PHE A 178 4.23 -16.28 14.38
N THR A 179 4.55 -17.16 13.45
CA THR A 179 5.75 -18.00 13.50
C THR A 179 6.95 -17.29 12.86
N MET A 180 8.17 -17.66 13.26
CA MET A 180 9.40 -17.19 12.62
C MET A 180 9.45 -17.52 11.11
N LYS A 181 8.74 -18.58 10.68
CA LYS A 181 8.61 -18.94 9.27
C LYS A 181 7.79 -17.91 8.50
N GLU A 182 6.66 -17.47 9.04
CA GLU A 182 5.79 -16.46 8.42
C GLU A 182 6.50 -15.11 8.35
N LEU A 183 7.15 -14.68 9.45
CA LEU A 183 7.94 -13.44 9.44
C LEU A 183 9.05 -13.48 8.39
N ARG A 184 9.75 -14.62 8.26
CA ARG A 184 10.76 -14.79 7.20
C ARG A 184 10.15 -14.65 5.82
N LYS A 185 8.99 -15.26 5.56
CA LYS A 185 8.34 -15.17 4.25
C LYS A 185 7.95 -13.72 3.90
N VAL A 186 7.50 -12.93 4.87
CA VAL A 186 7.25 -11.48 4.67
C VAL A 186 8.51 -10.77 4.19
N TYR A 187 9.64 -10.99 4.88
CA TYR A 187 10.92 -10.38 4.50
C TYR A 187 11.39 -10.87 3.12
N GLU A 188 11.25 -12.17 2.83
CA GLU A 188 11.59 -12.73 1.53
C GLU A 188 10.76 -12.13 0.40
N ALA A 189 9.46 -11.91 0.62
CA ALA A 189 8.54 -11.34 -0.37
C ALA A 189 8.82 -9.86 -0.64
N ILE A 190 9.18 -9.08 0.39
CA ILE A 190 9.53 -7.66 0.20
C ILE A 190 10.90 -7.51 -0.44
N LEU A 191 11.89 -8.29 0.01
CA LEU A 191 13.26 -8.23 -0.51
C LEU A 191 13.44 -8.93 -1.86
N ASP A 192 12.41 -9.66 -2.31
CA ASP A 192 12.42 -10.48 -3.51
C ASP A 192 13.63 -11.44 -3.57
N LYS A 193 13.91 -12.11 -2.45
CA LYS A 193 15.01 -13.09 -2.36
C LYS A 193 14.78 -14.10 -1.25
N LYS A 194 15.33 -15.30 -1.42
CA LYS A 194 15.33 -16.32 -0.36
C LYS A 194 16.33 -15.96 0.75
N LEU A 195 15.90 -16.17 1.99
CA LEU A 195 16.68 -15.93 3.20
C LEU A 195 16.97 -17.25 3.90
N ARG A 196 18.25 -17.44 4.26
CA ARG A 196 18.68 -18.60 5.06
C ARG A 196 18.01 -18.57 6.42
N ARG A 197 17.29 -19.65 6.75
CA ARG A 197 16.47 -19.76 7.97
C ARG A 197 17.25 -19.42 9.25
N THR A 198 18.43 -20.01 9.43
CA THR A 198 19.24 -19.85 10.65
C THR A 198 19.78 -18.42 10.80
N THR A 199 20.32 -17.85 9.74
CA THR A 199 20.82 -16.47 9.72
C THR A 199 19.72 -15.47 9.99
N PHE A 200 18.55 -15.64 9.35
CA PHE A 200 17.39 -14.79 9.56
C PHE A 200 16.93 -14.84 11.02
N GLN A 201 16.69 -16.05 11.55
CA GLN A 201 16.21 -16.24 12.90
C GLN A 201 17.18 -15.64 13.93
N ARG A 202 18.50 -15.85 13.76
CA ARG A 202 19.51 -15.26 14.64
C ARG A 202 19.47 -13.73 14.60
N LYS A 203 19.38 -13.12 13.42
CA LYS A 203 19.30 -11.66 13.25
C LYS A 203 18.04 -11.08 13.92
N ILE A 204 16.88 -11.67 13.69
CA ILE A 204 15.63 -11.15 14.27
C ILE A 204 15.62 -11.29 15.79
N LEU A 205 16.08 -12.42 16.33
CA LEU A 205 16.15 -12.62 17.78
C LEU A 205 17.16 -11.69 18.45
N SER A 206 18.29 -11.35 17.77
CA SER A 206 19.27 -10.41 18.33
C SER A 206 18.76 -8.97 18.40
N MET A 207 17.69 -8.62 17.68
CA MET A 207 17.07 -7.30 17.81
C MET A 207 16.27 -7.13 19.11
N ASP A 208 15.99 -8.24 19.83
CA ASP A 208 15.25 -8.24 21.10
C ASP A 208 13.86 -7.58 21.04
N ILE A 209 13.23 -7.54 19.87
CA ILE A 209 11.92 -6.92 19.62
C ILE A 209 10.73 -7.90 19.67
N LEU A 210 10.97 -9.17 20.00
CA LEU A 210 9.94 -10.22 19.96
C LEU A 210 9.66 -10.77 21.35
N ILE A 211 8.37 -10.98 21.63
CA ILE A 211 7.89 -11.78 22.76
C ILE A 211 7.65 -13.20 22.26
N ARG A 212 8.28 -14.20 22.88
CA ARG A 212 8.06 -15.62 22.57
C ARG A 212 6.85 -16.14 23.36
N HIS A 213 5.96 -16.84 22.68
CA HIS A 213 4.73 -17.42 23.23
C HIS A 213 4.76 -18.96 23.21
N GLU A 214 3.60 -19.58 23.35
CA GLU A 214 3.38 -21.02 23.21
C GLU A 214 3.79 -21.57 21.83
N LYS A 215 3.87 -22.90 21.74
CA LYS A 215 4.05 -23.57 20.45
C LYS A 215 2.73 -23.64 19.69
N LEU A 216 2.79 -23.47 18.38
CA LEU A 216 1.67 -23.69 17.47
C LEU A 216 1.50 -25.18 17.19
N PHE A 217 0.57 -25.82 17.88
CA PHE A 217 0.24 -27.22 17.65
C PHE A 217 -0.80 -27.35 16.54
N THR A 218 -0.41 -27.95 15.41
CA THR A 218 -1.31 -28.18 14.26
C THR A 218 -1.72 -29.65 14.11
N GLY A 219 -1.38 -30.51 15.08
CA GLY A 219 -1.60 -31.96 15.00
C GLY A 219 -0.65 -32.72 14.07
N ALA A 220 0.30 -32.03 13.42
CA ALA A 220 1.30 -32.67 12.56
C ALA A 220 2.47 -33.29 13.37
N ALA A 221 3.06 -34.38 12.85
CA ALA A 221 4.16 -35.10 13.50
C ALA A 221 5.48 -34.31 13.64
N ASN A 222 5.57 -33.13 12.99
CA ASN A 222 6.76 -32.28 13.05
C ASN A 222 6.82 -31.45 14.34
N LYS A 223 8.04 -31.08 14.76
CA LYS A 223 8.24 -30.19 15.91
C LYS A 223 7.49 -28.87 15.72
N ALA A 224 6.49 -28.65 16.56
CA ALA A 224 5.68 -27.44 16.57
C ALA A 224 6.55 -26.16 16.72
N PRO A 225 6.42 -25.16 15.84
CA PRO A 225 7.15 -23.90 15.97
C PRO A 225 6.60 -23.07 17.12
N TYR A 226 7.44 -22.18 17.69
CA TYR A 226 6.96 -21.16 18.63
C TYR A 226 6.21 -20.04 17.89
N LEU A 227 5.20 -19.50 18.56
CA LEU A 227 4.58 -18.24 18.21
C LEU A 227 5.37 -17.07 18.81
N TYR A 228 5.31 -15.93 18.12
CA TYR A 228 5.92 -14.68 18.51
C TYR A 228 4.94 -13.53 18.28
N SER A 229 5.06 -12.47 19.06
CA SER A 229 4.46 -11.17 18.77
C SER A 229 5.53 -10.08 18.86
N PHE A 230 5.30 -8.95 18.22
CA PHE A 230 6.18 -7.80 18.35
C PHE A 230 5.99 -7.10 19.70
N ASP A 231 7.09 -6.77 20.38
CA ASP A 231 7.08 -5.91 21.56
C ASP A 231 7.05 -4.44 21.11
N LYS A 232 5.84 -3.85 21.07
CA LYS A 232 5.64 -2.46 20.62
C LYS A 232 6.49 -1.46 21.39
N LYS A 233 6.67 -1.66 22.71
CA LYS A 233 7.45 -0.75 23.56
C LYS A 233 8.93 -0.75 23.20
N LYS A 234 9.46 -1.89 22.77
CA LYS A 234 10.85 -2.00 22.31
C LYS A 234 11.04 -1.47 20.91
N ILE A 235 10.05 -1.68 20.02
CA ILE A 235 10.09 -1.12 18.65
C ILE A 235 10.02 0.41 18.66
N GLU A 236 9.19 1.00 19.51
CA GLU A 236 9.08 2.48 19.63
C GLU A 236 10.37 3.15 20.12
N LYS A 237 11.32 2.39 20.67
CA LYS A 237 12.60 2.89 21.18
C LYS A 237 13.78 2.71 20.20
N LEU A 238 13.56 2.07 19.05
CA LEU A 238 14.54 1.92 17.97
C LEU A 238 14.54 3.16 17.08
#